data_AF-B7IL50-F1
#
_entry.id   AF-B7IL50-F1
#
_cell.length_a   1.000
_cell.length_b   1.000
_cell.length_c   1.000
_cell.angle_alpha   90.00
_cell.angle_beta   90.00
_cell.angle_gamma   90.00
#
_symmetry.space_group_name_H-M   'P 1'
#
loop_
_entity.id
_entity.type
_entity.pdbx_description
1 polymer ?
#
loop_
_entity_poly.entity_id
_entity_poly.type
_entity_poly.pdbx_seq_one_letter_code
_entity_poly.pdbx_strand_id
1 'polypeptide(L)'
;MIDNRISKDYDHEIDDSLKEITDTTILLNFQKAIVSLYPHLIPIHAFAYDAWDDIVMPLFYEMVYKTFAFKYGIDINFKETHTYMFSLNSYKGIHHIECVPKCTTFKIYINEEWIEMDNKSLKENVFVFKSFGDGLHFLTGGIEIVDAYRVGFDLVEVDIVSTITGLPSKTSIFIDKEHVDFVFVAETYDTNIQN
;
A
#
# COMPACT_ATOMS: atom_id res chain seq x y z
N MET A 1 -1.19 -5.62 13.13
CA MET A 1 0.12 -4.95 13.17
C MET A 1 1.26 -5.91 13.53
N ILE A 2 2.38 -5.79 12.81
CA ILE A 2 3.71 -6.27 13.19
C ILE A 2 4.46 -5.06 13.78
N ASP A 3 5.09 -5.20 14.94
CA ASP A 3 5.79 -4.09 15.62
C ASP A 3 7.30 -4.37 15.71
N ASN A 4 8.05 -3.81 14.77
CA ASN A 4 9.51 -3.92 14.66
C ASN A 4 10.23 -2.71 15.29
N ARG A 5 9.50 -1.80 15.95
CA ARG A 5 10.10 -0.63 16.58
C ARG A 5 11.05 -1.01 17.70
N ILE A 6 12.18 -0.30 17.77
CA ILE A 6 13.19 -0.44 18.82
C ILE A 6 12.71 0.23 20.11
N SER A 7 12.07 1.41 20.00
CA SER A 7 11.41 2.11 21.11
C SER A 7 9.90 2.10 20.93
N LYS A 8 9.17 1.93 22.03
CA LYS A 8 7.70 1.85 22.05
C LYS A 8 7.12 3.03 22.81
N ASP A 9 7.44 4.22 22.32
CA ASP A 9 6.81 5.44 22.77
C ASP A 9 5.39 5.48 22.17
N TYR A 10 4.41 5.77 23.03
CA TYR A 10 3.00 5.85 22.68
C TYR A 10 2.56 7.29 22.89
N ASP A 11 2.36 8.01 21.79
CA ASP A 11 2.11 9.45 21.80
C ASP A 11 0.65 9.81 21.46
N HIS A 12 -0.18 8.80 21.18
CA HIS A 12 -1.61 8.97 20.95
C HIS A 12 -2.45 8.17 21.94
N GLU A 13 -3.57 8.77 22.37
CA GLU A 13 -4.65 8.03 23.03
C GLU A 13 -5.26 7.06 22.01
N ILE A 14 -5.34 5.78 22.40
CA ILE A 14 -5.92 4.75 21.54
C ILE A 14 -7.42 5.00 21.43
N ASP A 15 -7.91 5.18 20.21
CA ASP A 15 -9.35 5.27 19.95
C ASP A 15 -9.96 3.87 20.03
N ASP A 16 -10.72 3.63 21.10
CA ASP A 16 -11.41 2.36 21.36
C ASP A 16 -12.34 1.94 20.20
N SER A 17 -12.87 2.89 19.43
CA SER A 17 -13.75 2.59 18.29
C SER A 17 -13.00 1.92 17.12
N LEU A 18 -11.67 2.09 17.04
CA LEU A 18 -10.83 1.52 15.98
C LEU A 18 -10.32 0.11 16.30
N LYS A 19 -10.48 -0.38 17.55
CA LYS A 19 -9.97 -1.68 17.99
C LYS A 19 -10.54 -2.86 17.19
N GLU A 20 -11.82 -2.79 16.85
CA GLU A 20 -12.53 -3.85 16.12
C GLU A 20 -12.36 -3.75 14.59
N ILE A 21 -11.82 -2.64 14.09
CA ILE A 21 -11.61 -2.43 12.65
C ILE A 21 -10.29 -3.10 12.25
N THR A 22 -10.32 -4.05 11.33
CA THR A 22 -9.08 -4.72 10.86
C THR A 22 -8.22 -3.80 9.99
N ASP A 23 -6.92 -4.09 9.89
CA ASP A 23 -6.00 -3.36 8.99
C ASP A 23 -6.47 -3.50 7.53
N THR A 24 -6.96 -4.69 7.15
CA THR A 24 -7.64 -4.93 5.86
C THR A 24 -8.81 -3.98 5.65
N THR A 25 -9.68 -3.80 6.64
CA THR A 25 -10.83 -2.89 6.53
C THR A 25 -10.39 -1.44 6.32
N ILE A 26 -9.31 -1.00 6.97
CA ILE A 26 -8.76 0.35 6.81
C ILE A 26 -8.31 0.57 5.36
N LEU A 27 -7.53 -0.36 4.80
CA LEU A 27 -7.06 -0.28 3.41
C LEU A 27 -8.22 -0.32 2.41
N LEU A 28 -9.21 -1.21 2.62
CA LEU A 28 -10.38 -1.30 1.76
C LEU A 28 -11.30 -0.07 1.85
N ASN A 29 -11.31 0.64 2.99
CA ASN A 29 -12.02 1.92 3.10
C ASN A 29 -11.35 3.01 2.26
N PHE A 30 -10.02 3.07 2.27
CA PHE A 30 -9.27 3.95 1.37
C PHE A 30 -9.52 3.58 -0.11
N GLN A 31 -9.51 2.29 -0.46
CA GLN A 31 -9.84 1.81 -1.81
C GLN A 31 -11.23 2.29 -2.27
N LYS A 32 -12.24 2.18 -1.41
CA LYS A 32 -13.59 2.68 -1.73
C LYS A 32 -13.62 4.20 -1.91
N ALA A 33 -12.84 4.94 -1.11
CA ALA A 33 -12.75 6.39 -1.22
C ALA A 33 -12.14 6.81 -2.56
N ILE A 34 -11.03 6.20 -2.99
CA ILE A 34 -10.42 6.51 -4.29
C ILE A 34 -11.32 6.10 -5.46
N VAL A 35 -12.01 4.95 -5.38
CA VAL A 35 -13.00 4.54 -6.41
C VAL A 35 -14.13 5.56 -6.52
N SER A 36 -14.60 6.09 -5.38
CA SER A 36 -15.65 7.11 -5.38
C SER A 36 -15.15 8.47 -5.88
N LEU A 37 -13.90 8.83 -5.60
CA LEU A 37 -13.32 10.12 -5.96
C LEU A 37 -12.94 10.18 -7.44
N TYR A 38 -12.33 9.12 -7.97
CA TYR A 38 -11.66 9.10 -9.26
C TYR A 38 -12.52 9.59 -10.44
N PRO A 39 -13.81 9.20 -10.59
CA PRO A 39 -14.66 9.71 -11.67
C PRO A 39 -14.83 11.22 -11.69
N HIS A 40 -14.69 11.89 -10.54
CA HIS A 40 -14.78 13.35 -10.43
C HIS A 40 -13.49 14.07 -10.85
N LEU A 41 -12.37 13.36 -10.89
CA LEU A 41 -11.09 13.89 -11.32
C LEU A 41 -10.95 13.89 -12.85
N ILE A 42 -11.67 13.00 -13.53
CA ILE A 42 -11.61 12.86 -14.99
C ILE A 42 -12.01 14.17 -15.72
N PRO A 43 -13.16 14.81 -15.42
CA PRO A 43 -13.62 16.01 -16.14
C PRO A 43 -12.72 17.23 -15.97
N ILE A 44 -11.92 17.28 -14.90
CA ILE A 44 -10.99 18.38 -14.61
C ILE A 44 -9.54 18.04 -14.99
N HIS A 45 -9.31 16.91 -15.68
CA HIS A 45 -7.99 16.44 -16.07
C HIS A 45 -7.02 16.22 -14.89
N ALA A 46 -7.54 15.93 -13.69
CA ALA A 46 -6.76 15.68 -12.48
C ALA A 46 -6.59 14.18 -12.17
N PHE A 47 -6.66 13.34 -13.20
CA PHE A 47 -6.72 11.87 -13.07
C PHE A 47 -5.37 11.17 -13.28
N ALA A 48 -4.30 11.91 -13.56
CA ALA A 48 -2.97 11.38 -13.83
C ALA A 48 -1.87 12.38 -13.46
N TYR A 49 -0.62 11.92 -13.46
CA TYR A 49 0.59 12.70 -13.14
C TYR A 49 0.50 13.40 -11.76
N ASP A 50 1.21 14.52 -11.62
CA ASP A 50 1.27 15.37 -10.43
C ASP A 50 -0.11 15.64 -9.83
N ALA A 51 -1.13 15.90 -10.65
CA ALA A 51 -2.47 16.20 -10.14
C ALA A 51 -3.12 15.02 -9.40
N TRP A 52 -2.88 13.79 -9.87
CA TRP A 52 -3.34 12.59 -9.17
C TRP A 52 -2.52 12.35 -7.89
N ASP A 53 -1.20 12.45 -8.00
CA ASP A 53 -0.26 12.23 -6.90
C ASP A 53 -0.51 13.22 -5.74
N ASP A 54 -0.67 14.51 -6.05
CA ASP A 54 -0.97 15.60 -5.12
C ASP A 54 -2.28 15.41 -4.35
N ILE A 55 -3.22 14.64 -4.91
CA ILE A 55 -4.52 14.36 -4.29
C ILE A 55 -4.46 13.06 -3.49
N VAL A 56 -3.98 11.98 -4.11
CA VAL A 56 -4.13 10.63 -3.55
C VAL A 56 -3.10 10.34 -2.46
N MET A 57 -1.87 10.86 -2.56
CA MET A 57 -0.81 10.58 -1.59
C MET A 57 -1.13 11.17 -0.20
N PRO A 58 -1.55 12.45 -0.07
CA PRO A 58 -1.99 12.98 1.22
C PRO A 58 -3.24 12.25 1.74
N LEU A 59 -4.19 11.92 0.85
CA LEU A 59 -5.39 11.19 1.23
C LEU A 59 -5.07 9.81 1.81
N PHE A 60 -4.11 9.09 1.22
CA PHE A 60 -3.65 7.81 1.72
C PHE A 60 -3.05 7.94 3.12
N TYR A 61 -2.18 8.93 3.34
CA TYR A 61 -1.60 9.18 4.65
C TYR A 61 -2.67 9.47 5.72
N GLU A 62 -3.61 10.36 5.43
CA GLU A 62 -4.67 10.73 6.37
C GLU A 62 -5.66 9.59 6.62
N MET A 63 -6.06 8.84 5.59
CA MET A 63 -7.05 7.77 5.75
C MET A 63 -6.46 6.47 6.32
N VAL A 64 -5.19 6.18 6.02
CA VAL A 64 -4.57 4.89 6.36
C VAL A 64 -3.61 5.05 7.52
N TYR A 65 -2.53 5.82 7.36
CA TYR A 65 -1.51 5.94 8.39
C TYR A 65 -2.00 6.67 9.63
N LYS A 66 -2.74 7.78 9.50
CA LYS A 66 -3.32 8.42 10.69
C LYS A 66 -4.34 7.53 11.40
N THR A 67 -5.13 6.75 10.66
CA THR A 67 -6.00 5.74 11.28
C THR A 67 -5.20 4.69 12.04
N PHE A 68 -4.06 4.21 11.51
CA PHE A 68 -3.16 3.33 12.26
C PHE A 68 -2.56 3.98 13.49
N ALA A 69 -2.18 5.26 13.41
CA ALA A 69 -1.64 6.03 14.53
C ALA A 69 -2.62 6.03 15.72
N PHE A 70 -3.90 6.38 15.48
CA PHE A 70 -4.93 6.37 16.52
C PHE A 70 -5.36 4.97 16.95
N LYS A 71 -5.38 4.00 16.02
CA LYS A 71 -5.72 2.61 16.35
C LYS A 71 -4.70 1.96 17.28
N TYR A 72 -3.42 2.24 17.05
CA TYR A 72 -2.31 1.58 17.75
C TYR A 72 -1.64 2.46 18.82
N GLY A 73 -2.02 3.73 18.93
CA GLY A 73 -1.48 4.69 19.90
C GLY A 73 -0.05 5.12 19.58
N ILE A 74 0.36 5.06 18.32
CA ILE A 74 1.74 5.32 17.89
C ILE A 74 1.80 6.62 17.07
N ASP A 75 2.78 7.48 17.27
CA ASP A 75 2.98 8.61 16.34
C ASP A 75 3.52 8.06 15.01
N ILE A 76 2.98 8.60 13.91
CA ILE A 76 3.37 8.24 12.56
C ILE A 76 3.54 9.52 11.76
N ASN A 77 4.77 9.86 11.42
CA ASN A 77 5.08 11.00 10.58
C ASN A 77 5.03 10.63 9.09
N PHE A 78 4.52 11.53 8.26
CA PHE A 78 4.46 11.38 6.80
C PHE A 78 5.80 10.96 6.18
N LYS A 79 6.93 11.49 6.67
CA LYS A 79 8.26 11.18 6.12
C LYS A 79 8.79 9.80 6.49
N GLU A 80 8.14 9.13 7.43
CA GLU A 80 8.52 7.83 7.99
C GLU A 80 7.64 6.72 7.44
N THR A 81 6.75 7.05 6.50
CA THR A 81 5.80 6.12 5.88
C THR A 81 6.14 5.82 4.45
N HIS A 82 5.75 4.63 4.01
CA HIS A 82 5.76 4.27 2.62
C HIS A 82 4.75 5.11 1.84
N THR A 83 5.25 5.84 0.85
CA THR A 83 4.44 6.68 -0.03
C THR A 83 3.65 5.83 -1.02
N TYR A 84 2.33 6.06 -1.06
CA TYR A 84 1.42 5.43 -2.03
C TYR A 84 1.96 5.50 -3.46
N MET A 85 1.89 4.40 -4.21
CA MET A 85 2.35 4.24 -5.61
C MET A 85 3.86 4.26 -5.87
N PHE A 86 4.71 4.51 -4.86
CA PHE A 86 6.16 4.53 -5.06
C PHE A 86 6.82 3.27 -4.50
N SER A 87 7.69 2.63 -5.25
CA SER A 87 8.57 1.60 -4.67
C SER A 87 9.70 2.30 -3.89
N LEU A 88 10.03 1.80 -2.71
CA LEU A 88 11.16 2.30 -1.93
C LEU A 88 12.44 1.53 -2.24
N ASN A 89 13.58 2.18 -2.09
CA ASN A 89 14.88 1.50 -2.17
C ASN A 89 15.04 0.50 -1.02
N SER A 90 14.49 0.81 0.16
CA SER A 90 14.45 -0.08 1.31
C SER A 90 13.21 0.21 2.15
N TYR A 91 12.48 -0.84 2.51
CA TYR A 91 11.32 -0.77 3.40
C TYR A 91 11.70 -0.89 4.88
N LYS A 92 12.97 -1.19 5.20
CA LYS A 92 13.45 -1.23 6.58
C LYS A 92 13.50 0.17 7.19
N GLY A 93 13.02 0.29 8.44
CA GLY A 93 12.95 1.59 9.10
C GLY A 93 11.89 2.52 8.48
N ILE A 94 10.93 1.99 7.72
CA ILE A 94 9.81 2.77 7.17
C ILE A 94 8.52 2.04 7.49
N HIS A 95 7.55 2.76 8.04
CA HIS A 95 6.20 2.26 8.24
C HIS A 95 5.59 1.84 6.91
N HIS A 96 5.26 0.56 6.77
CA HIS A 96 4.72 0.00 5.54
C HIS A 96 3.57 -0.96 5.85
N ILE A 97 2.96 -1.49 4.80
CA ILE A 97 1.84 -2.42 4.91
C ILE A 97 2.23 -3.70 4.17
N GLU A 98 2.27 -4.81 4.88
CA GLU A 98 2.45 -6.12 4.27
C GLU A 98 1.11 -6.67 3.74
N CYS A 99 1.17 -7.33 2.58
CA CYS A 99 0.06 -8.06 1.99
C CYS A 99 0.25 -9.57 2.24
N VAL A 100 -0.59 -10.15 3.09
CA VAL A 100 -0.53 -11.56 3.48
C VAL A 100 -1.52 -12.36 2.63
N PRO A 101 -1.07 -13.34 1.82
CA PRO A 101 -1.99 -14.16 1.03
C PRO A 101 -2.93 -14.99 1.92
N LYS A 102 -4.23 -14.97 1.60
CA LYS A 102 -5.27 -15.74 2.33
C LYS A 102 -5.23 -17.25 2.02
N CYS A 103 -4.72 -17.60 0.85
CA CYS A 103 -4.63 -18.97 0.36
C CYS A 103 -3.18 -19.39 0.12
N THR A 104 -2.92 -20.69 0.14
CA THR A 104 -1.60 -21.26 -0.18
C THR A 104 -1.21 -21.03 -1.63
N THR A 105 -2.18 -21.03 -2.55
CA THR A 105 -1.99 -20.68 -3.94
C THR A 105 -2.97 -19.58 -4.34
N PHE A 106 -2.50 -18.66 -5.19
CA PHE A 106 -3.26 -17.53 -5.68
C PHE A 106 -2.71 -17.09 -7.03
N LYS A 107 -3.49 -16.32 -7.78
CA LYS A 107 -3.04 -15.75 -9.06
C LYS A 107 -2.41 -14.39 -8.82
N ILE A 108 -1.30 -14.15 -9.48
CA ILE A 108 -0.69 -12.83 -9.60
C ILE A 108 -0.65 -12.42 -11.06
N TYR A 109 -0.82 -11.13 -11.31
CA TYR A 109 -0.67 -10.53 -12.61
C TYR A 109 0.65 -9.78 -12.68
N ILE A 110 1.47 -10.14 -13.66
CA ILE A 110 2.80 -9.59 -13.86
C ILE A 110 3.22 -9.72 -15.31
N ASN A 111 3.90 -8.70 -15.85
CA ASN A 111 4.34 -8.70 -17.25
C ASN A 111 3.21 -9.05 -18.23
N GLU A 112 2.02 -8.49 -18.00
CA GLU A 112 0.82 -8.72 -18.82
C GLU A 112 0.22 -10.15 -18.77
N GLU A 113 0.69 -10.99 -17.85
CA GLU A 113 0.26 -12.38 -17.72
C GLU A 113 -0.24 -12.71 -16.31
N TRP A 114 -1.27 -13.54 -16.24
CA TRP A 114 -1.73 -14.15 -14.99
C TRP A 114 -0.99 -15.47 -14.75
N ILE A 115 -0.25 -15.54 -13.66
CA ILE A 115 0.47 -16.75 -13.24
C ILE A 115 -0.02 -17.23 -11.88
N GLU A 116 -0.04 -18.54 -11.68
CA GLU A 116 -0.33 -19.13 -10.37
C GLU A 116 0.95 -19.15 -9.52
N MET A 117 0.83 -18.70 -8.27
CA MET A 117 1.94 -18.62 -7.32
C MET A 117 1.59 -19.40 -6.05
N ASP A 118 2.57 -20.15 -5.51
CA ASP A 118 2.50 -20.75 -4.17
C ASP A 118 3.15 -19.79 -3.16
N ASN A 119 2.47 -19.52 -2.04
CA ASN A 119 2.99 -18.68 -0.96
C ASN A 119 4.36 -19.18 -0.44
N LYS A 120 4.63 -20.49 -0.49
CA LYS A 120 5.95 -21.06 -0.13
C LYS A 120 7.11 -20.56 -1.00
N SER A 121 6.82 -20.02 -2.18
CA SER A 121 7.83 -19.42 -3.06
C SER A 121 8.33 -18.07 -2.55
N LEU A 122 7.63 -17.41 -1.63
CA LEU A 122 8.07 -16.18 -0.94
C LEU A 122 9.14 -16.45 0.13
N LYS A 123 10.01 -17.46 -0.04
CA LYS A 123 10.99 -17.83 0.97
C LYS A 123 11.85 -16.61 1.37
N GLU A 124 11.73 -16.17 2.63
CA GLU A 124 12.37 -14.97 3.20
C GLU A 124 11.98 -13.64 2.54
N ASN A 125 10.84 -13.62 1.83
CA ASN A 125 10.27 -12.43 1.22
C ASN A 125 8.84 -12.20 1.72
N VAL A 126 8.39 -10.95 1.62
CA VAL A 126 7.01 -10.54 1.89
C VAL A 126 6.51 -9.71 0.71
N PHE A 127 5.20 -9.66 0.54
CA PHE A 127 4.60 -8.65 -0.32
C PHE A 127 4.40 -7.38 0.50
N VAL A 128 4.86 -6.25 -0.03
CA VAL A 128 4.57 -4.94 0.54
C VAL A 128 3.59 -4.22 -0.39
N PHE A 129 2.47 -3.79 0.17
CA PHE A 129 1.46 -2.98 -0.50
C PHE A 129 2.09 -1.75 -1.12
N LYS A 130 1.77 -1.45 -2.37
CA LYS A 130 2.20 -0.24 -3.08
C LYS A 130 1.05 0.66 -3.47
N SER A 131 0.04 0.10 -4.12
CA SER A 131 -1.11 0.86 -4.56
C SER A 131 -2.32 -0.04 -4.82
N PHE A 132 -3.48 0.57 -5.05
CA PHE A 132 -4.59 -0.08 -5.74
C PHE A 132 -4.58 0.33 -7.22
N GLY A 133 -4.89 -0.61 -8.11
CA GLY A 133 -4.95 -0.38 -9.54
C GLY A 133 -5.52 -1.58 -10.29
N ASP A 134 -5.18 -1.69 -11.58
CA ASP A 134 -5.62 -2.79 -12.46
C ASP A 134 -4.49 -3.43 -13.27
N GLY A 135 -3.25 -2.94 -13.13
CA GLY A 135 -2.06 -3.43 -13.85
C GLY A 135 -2.03 -3.10 -15.34
N LEU A 136 -2.99 -2.34 -15.86
CA LEU A 136 -3.12 -1.99 -17.27
C LEU A 136 -2.97 -0.48 -17.47
N HIS A 137 -3.62 0.30 -16.61
CA HIS A 137 -3.75 1.73 -16.76
C HIS A 137 -2.85 2.46 -15.75
N PHE A 138 -1.72 2.98 -16.22
CA PHE A 138 -0.70 3.61 -15.37
C PHE A 138 -1.01 5.11 -15.15
N LEU A 139 -1.47 5.45 -13.95
CA LEU A 139 -1.85 6.83 -13.60
C LEU A 139 -0.68 7.81 -13.54
N THR A 140 0.55 7.33 -13.31
CA THR A 140 1.76 8.17 -13.23
C THR A 140 2.46 8.38 -14.58
N GLY A 141 2.23 7.49 -15.55
CA GLY A 141 2.89 7.51 -16.86
C GLY A 141 2.19 8.36 -17.91
N GLY A 142 1.03 8.92 -17.56
CA GLY A 142 0.10 9.51 -18.51
C GLY A 142 -0.86 8.47 -19.07
N ILE A 143 -2.12 8.86 -19.12
CA ILE A 143 -3.21 8.03 -19.62
C ILE A 143 -4.11 8.89 -20.48
N GLU A 144 -4.57 8.34 -21.59
CA GLU A 144 -5.55 9.00 -22.44
C GLU A 144 -6.89 9.11 -21.72
N ILE A 145 -7.63 10.19 -21.95
CA ILE A 145 -8.92 10.42 -21.28
C ILE A 145 -9.91 9.26 -21.49
N VAL A 146 -9.86 8.59 -22.64
CA VAL A 146 -10.72 7.43 -22.96
C VAL A 146 -10.38 6.24 -22.06
N ASP A 147 -9.10 6.04 -21.76
CA ASP A 147 -8.62 4.97 -20.90
C ASP A 147 -8.77 5.33 -19.41
N ALA A 148 -8.77 6.62 -19.07
CA ALA A 148 -9.10 7.10 -17.72
C ALA A 148 -10.47 6.58 -17.25
N TYR A 149 -11.48 6.50 -18.13
CA TYR A 149 -12.78 5.93 -17.75
C TYR A 149 -12.78 4.40 -17.52
N ARG A 150 -11.65 3.72 -17.77
CA ARG A 150 -11.52 2.25 -17.67
C ARG A 150 -10.63 1.81 -16.51
N VAL A 151 -10.07 2.75 -15.76
CA VAL A 151 -9.20 2.45 -14.62
C VAL A 151 -9.99 1.72 -13.55
N GLY A 152 -9.47 0.56 -13.19
CA GLY A 152 -9.92 -0.23 -12.04
C GLY A 152 -9.01 -0.04 -10.83
N PHE A 153 -9.54 -0.32 -9.64
CA PHE A 153 -8.81 -0.30 -8.37
C PHE A 153 -9.04 -1.60 -7.59
N ASP A 154 -9.34 -2.69 -8.28
CA ASP A 154 -9.68 -3.98 -7.67
C ASP A 154 -8.45 -4.88 -7.43
N LEU A 155 -7.32 -4.55 -8.04
CA LEU A 155 -6.05 -5.21 -7.78
C LEU A 155 -5.20 -4.38 -6.81
N VAL A 156 -4.37 -5.10 -6.07
CA VAL A 156 -3.36 -4.59 -5.17
C VAL A 156 -2.03 -4.70 -5.88
N GLU A 157 -1.41 -3.56 -6.18
CA GLU A 157 -0.01 -3.51 -6.58
C GLU A 157 0.88 -3.76 -5.36
N VAL A 158 1.84 -4.67 -5.49
CA VAL A 158 2.79 -5.05 -4.44
C VAL A 158 4.21 -5.13 -4.97
N ASP A 159 5.16 -4.91 -4.07
CA ASP A 159 6.56 -5.24 -4.25
C ASP A 159 6.90 -6.53 -3.47
N ILE A 160 7.72 -7.41 -4.04
CA ILE A 160 8.32 -8.54 -3.31
C ILE A 160 9.58 -8.05 -2.64
N VAL A 161 9.57 -7.99 -1.31
CA VAL A 161 10.64 -7.40 -0.51
C VAL A 161 11.32 -8.48 0.33
N SER A 162 12.65 -8.47 0.37
CA SER A 162 13.39 -9.36 1.24
C SER A 162 13.24 -8.95 2.70
N THR A 163 12.82 -9.87 3.55
CA THR A 163 12.75 -9.66 5.02
C THR A 163 14.12 -9.43 5.65
N ILE A 164 15.19 -9.91 5.00
CA ILE A 164 16.57 -9.79 5.51
C ILE A 164 17.16 -8.43 5.20
N THR A 165 16.98 -7.92 3.97
CA THR A 165 17.63 -6.67 3.53
C THR A 165 16.69 -5.48 3.47
N GLY A 166 15.38 -5.70 3.42
CA GLY A 166 14.38 -4.65 3.16
C GLY A 166 14.31 -4.20 1.70
N LEU A 167 15.12 -4.79 0.81
CA LEU A 167 15.20 -4.38 -0.59
C LEU A 167 14.12 -5.06 -1.43
N PRO A 168 13.49 -4.34 -2.38
CA PRO A 168 12.60 -4.95 -3.35
C PRO A 168 13.39 -5.80 -4.34
N SER A 169 12.98 -7.06 -4.50
CA SER A 169 13.51 -7.99 -5.50
C SER A 169 12.70 -7.96 -6.81
N LYS A 170 11.43 -7.58 -6.71
CA LYS A 170 10.50 -7.44 -7.84
C LYS A 170 9.44 -6.42 -7.47
N THR A 171 9.04 -5.59 -8.43
CA THR A 171 8.06 -4.53 -8.22
C THR A 171 6.91 -4.67 -9.22
N SER A 172 5.81 -3.95 -8.97
CA SER A 172 4.64 -3.88 -9.88
C SER A 172 4.00 -5.24 -10.17
N ILE A 173 3.81 -6.02 -9.10
CA ILE A 173 3.03 -7.26 -9.15
C ILE A 173 1.61 -6.94 -8.70
N PHE A 174 0.60 -7.49 -9.37
CA PHE A 174 -0.79 -7.25 -9.01
C PHE A 174 -1.44 -8.52 -8.47
N ILE A 175 -2.20 -8.38 -7.39
CA ILE A 175 -2.96 -9.47 -6.75
C ILE A 175 -4.38 -8.99 -6.54
N ASP A 176 -5.40 -9.83 -6.76
CA ASP A 176 -6.76 -9.46 -6.42
C ASP A 176 -6.85 -9.11 -4.91
N LYS A 177 -7.46 -7.97 -4.58
CA LYS A 177 -7.61 -7.52 -3.19
C LYS A 177 -8.34 -8.54 -2.31
N GLU A 178 -9.21 -9.36 -2.90
CA GLU A 178 -9.93 -10.40 -2.16
C GLU A 178 -9.02 -11.56 -1.74
N HIS A 179 -7.84 -11.71 -2.34
CA HIS A 179 -6.88 -12.78 -2.04
C HIS A 179 -5.81 -12.42 -0.99
N VAL A 180 -5.79 -11.18 -0.50
CA VAL A 180 -4.81 -10.73 0.50
C VAL A 180 -5.47 -10.08 1.71
N ASP A 181 -4.85 -10.25 2.87
CA ASP A 181 -5.07 -9.44 4.05
C ASP A 181 -3.95 -8.41 4.18
N PHE A 182 -4.27 -7.25 4.75
CA PHE A 182 -3.30 -6.18 4.94
C PHE A 182 -2.88 -6.16 6.40
N VAL A 183 -1.58 -6.00 6.65
CA VAL A 183 -1.03 -5.92 8.01
C VAL A 183 -0.11 -4.72 8.07
N PHE A 184 -0.41 -3.79 8.97
CA PHE A 184 0.46 -2.65 9.21
C PHE A 184 1.76 -3.09 9.89
N VAL A 185 2.91 -2.61 9.41
CA VAL A 185 4.23 -2.85 10.00
C VAL A 185 4.75 -1.54 10.57
N ALA A 186 4.88 -1.51 11.90
CA ALA A 186 5.48 -0.39 12.61
C ALA A 186 7.01 -0.56 12.66
N GLU A 187 7.75 0.44 12.20
CA GLU A 187 9.21 0.44 12.14
C GLU A 187 9.76 1.64 12.92
N THR A 188 11.01 1.59 13.37
CA THR A 188 11.69 2.80 13.86
C THR A 188 12.39 3.47 12.71
N TYR A 189 12.07 4.75 12.45
CA TYR A 189 12.67 5.49 11.36
C TYR A 189 14.20 5.60 11.51
N ASP A 190 14.93 5.17 10.47
CA ASP A 190 16.39 5.25 10.42
C ASP A 190 16.84 5.94 9.14
N THR A 191 17.24 7.21 9.29
CA THR A 191 17.75 8.04 8.18
C THR A 191 19.02 7.45 7.53
N ASN A 192 19.78 6.60 8.22
CA ASN A 192 21.00 6.02 7.66
C ASN A 192 20.73 4.89 6.68
N ILE A 193 19.57 4.23 6.78
CA ILE A 193 19.14 3.15 5.89
C ILE A 193 18.47 3.72 4.63
N GLN A 194 17.93 4.95 4.73
CA GLN A 194 17.12 5.59 3.69
C GLN A 194 17.93 6.46 2.70
N ASN A 195 19.26 6.53 2.86
CA ASN A 195 20.18 7.26 1.98
C ASN A 195 20.92 6.34 0.99
#